data_AF-A0A9E6DFW2-F1
#
_entry.id   AF-A0A9E6DFW2-F1
#
_cell.length_a   1.000
_cell.length_b   1.000
_cell.length_c   1.000
_cell.angle_alpha   90.00
_cell.angle_beta   90.00
_cell.angle_gamma   90.00
#
_symmetry.space_group_name_H-M   'P 1'
#
loop_
_entity.id
_entity.type
_entity.pdbx_description
1 polymer ?
#
loop_
_entity_poly.entity_id
_entity_poly.type
_entity_poly.pdbx_seq_one_letter_code
_entity_poly.pdbx_strand_id
1 'polypeptide(L)'
;MANDPQAYENERVLEHRQTNAHQGVVKWSPSKSLFFSSMATGWVVGGSLFFSWTAVAAFFMLCGITLCLGHSLGMHRKLIHQSFDCPDFLEKIGVWLGTLVGLGGPFTMMRTHDLRDWAQRQTQCHPFFSHQSSILRDWWWQIHCKLHLNDEPGFEFPAKMV
;
A
#
# COMPACT_ATOMS: atom_id res chain seq x y z
N MET A 1 16.64 24.99 19.38
CA MET A 1 15.42 24.30 18.94
C MET A 1 15.53 22.89 19.49
N ALA A 2 14.76 22.57 20.52
CA ALA A 2 14.82 21.24 21.12
C ALA A 2 14.20 20.24 20.13
N ASN A 3 14.92 19.16 19.83
CA ASN A 3 14.37 18.02 19.09
C ASN A 3 13.22 17.46 19.92
N ASP A 4 12.02 17.45 19.35
CA ASP A 4 10.88 16.73 19.91
C ASP A 4 11.18 15.22 19.80
N PRO A 5 11.28 14.49 20.93
CA PRO A 5 11.58 13.06 20.94
C PRO A 5 10.47 12.18 20.31
N GLN A 6 9.37 12.78 19.83
CA GLN A 6 8.31 12.10 19.05
C GLN A 6 8.38 12.32 17.55
N ALA A 7 9.37 13.03 17.01
CA ALA A 7 9.49 13.23 15.57
C ALA A 7 9.61 11.88 14.85
N TYR A 8 8.64 11.56 13.99
CA TYR A 8 8.69 10.38 13.14
C TYR A 8 9.81 10.57 12.11
N GLU A 9 10.93 9.87 12.29
CA GLU A 9 12.05 9.94 11.35
C GLU A 9 11.81 9.00 10.17
N ASN A 10 11.28 9.56 9.08
CA ASN A 10 11.31 8.95 7.75
C ASN A 10 11.71 10.02 6.75
N GLU A 11 12.90 9.87 6.17
CA GLU A 11 13.48 10.85 5.23
C GLU A 11 12.57 11.12 4.02
N ARG A 12 11.66 10.19 3.69
CA ARG A 12 10.73 10.33 2.57
C ARG A 12 9.51 11.18 2.91
N VAL A 13 9.20 11.42 4.18
CA VAL A 13 8.02 12.17 4.62
C VAL A 13 8.46 13.55 5.11
N LEU A 14 8.06 14.59 4.39
CA LEU A 14 8.44 15.97 4.68
C LEU A 14 7.31 16.71 5.40
N GLU A 15 7.45 16.87 6.70
CA GLU A 15 6.48 17.60 7.52
C GLU A 15 6.72 19.13 7.47
N HIS A 16 5.63 19.90 7.47
CA HIS A 16 5.63 21.35 7.68
C HIS A 16 4.70 21.71 8.84
N ARG A 17 4.74 22.95 9.32
CA ARG A 17 4.03 23.38 10.55
C ARG A 17 2.52 23.13 10.57
N GLN A 18 1.88 22.97 9.41
CA GLN A 18 0.43 22.79 9.28
C GLN A 18 0.04 21.34 8.97
N THR A 19 1.02 20.48 8.64
CA THR A 19 0.79 19.09 8.31
C THR A 19 0.06 18.38 9.45
N ASN A 20 -1.00 17.64 9.13
CA ASN A 20 -1.68 16.82 10.11
C ASN A 20 -2.33 15.58 9.49
N ALA A 21 -2.40 14.50 10.25
CA ALA A 21 -2.89 13.20 9.77
C ALA A 21 -4.40 12.98 9.97
N HIS A 22 -5.15 13.96 10.50
CA HIS A 22 -6.54 13.77 10.93
C HIS A 22 -7.57 14.60 10.16
N GLN A 23 -7.18 15.72 9.54
CA GLN A 23 -8.09 16.57 8.77
C GLN A 23 -8.02 16.22 7.29
N GLY A 24 -9.12 15.71 6.76
CA GLY A 24 -9.23 15.39 5.36
C GLY A 24 -10.61 14.85 5.00
N VAL A 25 -10.81 14.62 3.71
CA VAL A 25 -12.06 14.09 3.17
C VAL A 25 -11.79 12.85 2.33
N VAL A 26 -12.58 11.81 2.56
CA VAL A 26 -12.53 10.60 1.74
C VAL A 26 -13.41 10.83 0.51
N LYS A 27 -12.82 10.74 -0.68
CA LYS A 27 -13.51 10.89 -1.96
C LYS A 27 -13.50 9.59 -2.74
N TRP A 28 -14.60 9.34 -3.45
CA TRP A 28 -14.67 8.20 -4.37
C TRP A 28 -13.64 8.33 -5.49
N SER A 29 -13.00 7.21 -5.83
CA SER A 29 -11.99 7.10 -6.88
C SER A 29 -12.49 6.17 -7.98
N PRO A 30 -12.95 6.71 -9.13
CA PRO A 30 -13.42 5.90 -10.25
C PRO A 30 -12.38 4.90 -10.74
N SER A 31 -11.10 5.30 -10.82
CA SER A 31 -10.01 4.44 -11.29
C SER A 31 -9.78 3.22 -10.39
N LYS A 32 -9.66 3.42 -9.07
CA LYS A 32 -9.57 2.31 -8.09
C LYS A 32 -10.79 1.40 -8.18
N SER A 33 -11.99 1.98 -8.27
CA SER A 33 -13.23 1.20 -8.37
C SER A 33 -13.25 0.34 -9.63
N LEU A 34 -12.98 0.92 -10.80
CA LEU A 34 -12.90 0.18 -12.06
C LEU A 34 -11.84 -0.93 -12.01
N PHE A 35 -10.68 -0.63 -11.44
CA PHE A 35 -9.58 -1.58 -11.34
C PHE A 35 -9.93 -2.77 -10.43
N PHE A 36 -10.34 -2.54 -9.18
CA PHE A 36 -10.68 -3.63 -8.27
C PHE A 36 -11.96 -4.38 -8.66
N SER A 37 -12.99 -3.68 -9.14
CA SER A 37 -14.22 -4.31 -9.61
C SER A 37 -13.99 -5.14 -10.87
N SER A 38 -13.11 -4.71 -11.80
CA SER A 38 -12.79 -5.51 -12.98
C SER A 38 -12.01 -6.77 -12.62
N MET A 39 -11.03 -6.69 -11.72
CA MET A 39 -10.32 -7.87 -11.20
C MET A 39 -11.26 -8.83 -10.48
N ALA A 40 -12.14 -8.34 -9.60
CA ALA A 40 -13.10 -9.16 -8.89
C ALA A 40 -14.08 -9.84 -9.86
N THR A 41 -14.59 -9.10 -10.85
CA THR A 41 -15.48 -9.64 -11.87
C THR A 41 -14.78 -10.72 -12.71
N GLY A 42 -13.54 -10.45 -13.15
CA GLY A 42 -12.73 -11.41 -13.88
C GLY A 42 -12.45 -12.69 -13.07
N TRP A 43 -12.18 -12.55 -11.77
CA TRP A 43 -11.99 -13.69 -10.88
C TRP A 43 -13.28 -14.51 -10.71
N VAL A 44 -14.44 -13.88 -10.48
CA VAL A 44 -15.72 -14.58 -10.35
C VAL A 44 -16.10 -15.28 -11.66
N VAL A 45 -16.05 -14.57 -12.79
CA VAL A 45 -16.44 -15.10 -14.10
C VAL A 45 -15.48 -16.21 -14.54
N GLY A 46 -14.17 -15.95 -14.50
CA GLY A 46 -13.14 -16.90 -14.89
C GLY A 46 -13.13 -18.13 -13.97
N GLY A 47 -13.21 -17.91 -12.66
CA GLY A 47 -13.29 -19.00 -11.67
C GLY A 47 -14.54 -19.86 -11.83
N SER A 48 -15.68 -19.28 -12.20
CA SER A 48 -16.91 -20.04 -12.43
C SER A 48 -16.91 -20.82 -13.74
N LEU A 49 -16.45 -20.19 -14.83
CA LEU A 49 -16.47 -20.81 -16.16
C LEU A 49 -15.38 -21.87 -16.35
N PHE A 50 -14.23 -21.71 -15.69
CA PHE A 50 -13.05 -22.56 -15.88
C PHE A 50 -12.63 -23.28 -14.60
N PHE A 51 -13.60 -23.59 -13.74
CA PHE A 51 -13.34 -24.24 -12.46
C PHE A 51 -12.62 -25.59 -12.63
N SER A 52 -11.51 -25.77 -11.90
CA SER A 52 -10.88 -27.07 -11.69
C SER A 52 -10.06 -27.06 -10.41
N TRP A 53 -9.88 -28.22 -9.78
CA TRP A 53 -9.01 -28.33 -8.60
C TRP A 53 -7.56 -27.93 -8.90
N THR A 54 -7.09 -28.17 -10.13
CA THR A 54 -5.77 -27.71 -10.59
C THR A 54 -5.69 -26.19 -10.63
N ALA A 55 -6.73 -25.49 -11.12
CA ALA A 55 -6.78 -24.03 -11.11
C ALA A 55 -6.83 -23.46 -9.69
N VAL A 56 -7.55 -24.12 -8.77
CA VAL A 56 -7.56 -23.76 -7.35
C VAL A 56 -6.17 -23.90 -6.74
N ALA A 57 -5.47 -25.01 -6.98
CA ALA A 57 -4.11 -25.21 -6.50
C ALA A 57 -3.13 -24.18 -7.08
N ALA A 58 -3.23 -23.89 -8.39
CA ALA A 58 -2.43 -22.86 -9.05
C ALA A 58 -2.69 -21.47 -8.46
N PHE A 59 -3.95 -21.13 -8.19
CA PHE A 59 -4.33 -19.87 -7.54
C PHE A 59 -3.66 -19.72 -6.18
N PHE A 60 -3.78 -20.70 -5.29
CA PHE A 60 -3.15 -20.62 -3.96
C PHE A 60 -1.61 -20.58 -4.04
N MET A 61 -1.01 -21.33 -4.96
CA MET A 61 0.44 -21.29 -5.20
C MET A 61 0.88 -19.87 -5.62
N LEU A 62 0.21 -19.29 -6.62
CA LEU A 62 0.51 -17.95 -7.13
C LEU A 62 0.24 -16.87 -6.08
N CYS A 63 -0.83 -16.99 -5.30
CA CYS A 63 -1.08 -16.11 -4.16
C CYS A 63 0.05 -16.20 -3.13
N GLY A 64 0.48 -17.40 -2.76
CA GLY A 64 1.61 -17.59 -1.84
C GLY A 64 2.89 -16.94 -2.37
N ILE A 65 3.23 -17.18 -3.64
CA ILE A 65 4.43 -16.60 -4.27
C ILE A 65 4.35 -15.07 -4.28
N THR A 66 3.26 -14.51 -4.79
CA THR A 66 3.14 -13.05 -4.98
C THR A 66 2.95 -12.28 -3.67
N LEU A 67 2.17 -12.80 -2.71
CA LEU A 67 1.95 -12.14 -1.42
C LEU A 67 3.16 -12.27 -0.48
N CYS A 68 3.79 -13.45 -0.42
CA CYS A 68 4.92 -13.66 0.47
C CYS A 68 6.22 -13.12 -0.13
N LEU A 69 6.59 -13.55 -1.34
CA LEU A 69 7.86 -13.13 -1.96
C LEU A 69 7.74 -11.73 -2.54
N GLY A 70 6.63 -11.43 -3.21
CA GLY A 70 6.44 -10.14 -3.87
C GLY A 70 6.12 -9.00 -2.91
N HIS A 71 4.94 -9.06 -2.29
CA HIS A 71 4.46 -7.99 -1.42
C HIS A 71 5.23 -7.92 -0.09
N SER A 72 5.36 -9.05 0.61
CA SER A 72 5.93 -9.04 1.96
C SER A 72 7.46 -8.92 1.97
N LEU A 73 8.18 -9.75 1.21
CA LEU A 73 9.65 -9.68 1.13
C LEU A 73 10.11 -8.56 0.19
N GLY A 74 9.62 -8.53 -1.05
CA GLY A 74 10.06 -7.60 -2.09
C GLY A 74 9.67 -6.14 -1.81
N MET A 75 8.38 -5.81 -1.85
CA MET A 75 7.92 -4.43 -1.70
C MET A 75 8.05 -3.93 -0.25
N HIS A 76 7.53 -4.68 0.72
CA HIS A 76 7.47 -4.18 2.09
C HIS A 76 8.84 -4.19 2.77
N ARG A 77 9.48 -5.35 2.91
CA ARG A 77 10.73 -5.45 3.68
C ARG A 77 11.95 -4.96 2.91
N LYS A 78 12.09 -5.29 1.62
CA LYS A 78 13.26 -4.88 0.85
C LYS A 78 13.14 -3.46 0.32
N LEU A 79 12.13 -3.15 -0.48
CA LEU A 79 12.01 -1.84 -1.15
C LEU A 79 11.71 -0.70 -0.16
N ILE A 80 10.75 -0.88 0.75
CA ILE A 80 10.29 0.20 1.64
C ILE A 80 11.17 0.32 2.90
N HIS A 81 11.41 -0.81 3.58
CA HIS A 81 12.14 -0.82 4.86
C HIS A 81 13.64 -1.10 4.74
N GLN A 82 14.14 -1.49 3.55
CA GLN A 82 15.53 -1.90 3.33
C GLN A 82 16.09 -2.83 4.42
N SER A 83 15.26 -3.76 4.92
CA SER A 83 15.56 -4.54 6.14
C SER A 83 16.63 -5.63 5.96
N PHE A 84 17.07 -5.89 4.74
CA PHE A 84 18.10 -6.88 4.43
C PHE A 84 18.76 -6.59 3.08
N ASP A 85 19.94 -7.15 2.88
CA ASP A 85 20.68 -7.09 1.62
C ASP A 85 20.38 -8.30 0.74
N CYS A 86 20.29 -8.06 -0.57
CA CYS A 86 20.19 -9.10 -1.59
C CYS A 86 20.77 -8.60 -2.92
N PRO A 87 21.22 -9.49 -3.82
CA PRO A 87 21.58 -9.11 -5.18
C PRO A 87 20.45 -8.36 -5.91
N ASP A 88 20.81 -7.37 -6.72
CA ASP A 88 19.87 -6.47 -7.42
C ASP A 88 18.79 -7.22 -8.22
N PHE A 89 19.14 -8.35 -8.83
CA PHE A 89 18.17 -9.12 -9.62
C PHE A 89 17.07 -9.74 -8.74
N LEU A 90 17.38 -10.16 -7.51
CA LEU A 90 16.40 -10.71 -6.58
C LEU A 90 15.46 -9.60 -6.08
N GLU A 91 15.98 -8.41 -5.84
CA GLU A 91 15.17 -7.25 -5.50
C GLU A 91 14.21 -6.91 -6.64
N LYS A 92 14.70 -6.87 -7.90
CA LYS A 92 13.87 -6.62 -9.09
C LYS A 92 12.78 -7.67 -9.26
N ILE A 93 13.09 -8.95 -9.06
CA ILE A 93 12.09 -10.03 -9.10
C ILE A 93 11.06 -9.86 -7.99
N GLY A 94 11.49 -9.57 -6.75
CA GLY A 94 10.58 -9.35 -5.62
C GLY A 94 9.64 -8.16 -5.86
N VAL A 95 10.17 -7.03 -6.32
CA VAL A 95 9.37 -5.84 -6.64
C VAL A 95 8.42 -6.11 -7.82
N TRP A 96 8.87 -6.83 -8.84
CA TRP A 96 8.01 -7.24 -9.95
C TRP A 96 6.86 -8.15 -9.48
N LEU A 97 7.15 -9.19 -8.70
CA LEU A 97 6.15 -10.07 -8.10
C LEU A 97 5.16 -9.29 -7.21
N GLY A 98 5.64 -8.31 -6.45
CA GLY A 98 4.79 -7.45 -5.64
C GLY A 98 3.83 -6.59 -6.47
N THR A 99 4.28 -6.15 -7.65
CA THR A 99 3.44 -5.38 -8.59
C THR A 99 2.29 -6.22 -9.13
N LEU A 100 2.51 -7.52 -9.34
CA LEU A 100 1.47 -8.45 -9.79
C LEU A 100 0.33 -8.65 -8.78
N VAL A 101 0.54 -8.32 -7.50
CA VAL A 101 -0.54 -8.37 -6.49
C VAL A 101 -1.64 -7.35 -6.79
N GLY A 102 -1.34 -6.28 -7.55
CA GLY A 102 -2.34 -5.30 -7.96
C GLY A 102 -2.73 -4.30 -6.86
N LEU A 103 -1.89 -4.07 -5.84
CA LEU A 103 -2.16 -3.03 -4.83
C LEU A 103 -1.63 -1.64 -5.23
N GLY A 104 -0.86 -1.58 -6.32
CA GLY A 104 -0.19 -0.38 -6.81
C GLY A 104 1.21 -0.70 -7.30
N GLY A 105 1.83 0.25 -7.99
CA GLY A 105 3.24 0.13 -8.34
C GLY A 105 4.17 0.39 -7.14
N PRO A 106 5.50 0.20 -7.29
CA PRO A 106 6.49 0.38 -6.23
C PRO A 106 6.40 1.74 -5.53
N PHE A 107 6.31 2.84 -6.31
CA PHE A 107 6.16 4.20 -5.76
C PHE A 107 4.84 4.41 -5.03
N THR A 108 3.74 3.85 -5.56
CA THR A 108 2.42 3.95 -4.92
C THR A 108 2.42 3.21 -3.59
N MET A 109 3.04 2.03 -3.54
CA MET A 109 3.16 1.25 -2.31
C MET A 109 4.04 1.94 -1.28
N MET A 110 5.18 2.50 -1.69
CA MET A 110 6.05 3.29 -0.81
C MET A 110 5.32 4.49 -0.23
N ARG A 111 4.70 5.32 -1.07
CA ARG A 111 3.89 6.46 -0.59
C ARG A 111 2.78 6.04 0.35
N THR A 112 2.00 5.04 -0.03
CA THR A 112 0.83 4.61 0.76
C THR A 112 1.26 4.01 2.09
N HIS A 113 2.34 3.24 2.11
CA HIS A 113 2.91 2.66 3.32
C HIS A 113 3.44 3.75 4.24
N ASP A 114 4.40 4.56 3.77
CA ASP A 114 5.05 5.59 4.59
C ASP A 114 4.05 6.63 5.10
N LEU A 115 3.07 7.06 4.27
CA LEU A 115 2.02 7.97 4.70
C LEU A 115 1.13 7.37 5.80
N ARG A 116 0.79 6.08 5.69
CA ARG A 116 -0.01 5.40 6.72
C ARG A 116 0.80 5.22 8.00
N ASP A 117 2.07 4.82 7.87
CA ASP A 117 2.98 4.63 8.98
C ASP A 117 3.23 5.93 9.75
N TRP A 118 3.47 7.04 9.02
CA TRP A 118 3.52 8.38 9.58
C TRP A 118 2.22 8.73 10.30
N ALA A 119 1.08 8.60 9.61
CA ALA A 119 -0.22 8.99 10.14
C ALA A 119 -0.59 8.25 11.42
N GLN A 120 -0.26 6.96 11.52
CA GLN A 120 -0.55 6.12 12.69
C GLN A 120 0.31 6.46 13.92
N ARG A 121 1.43 7.17 13.73
CA ARG A 121 2.31 7.62 14.81
C ARG A 121 1.99 9.04 15.29
N GLN A 122 1.06 9.73 14.63
CA GLN A 122 0.57 11.02 15.08
C GLN A 122 -0.40 10.88 16.26
N THR A 123 -0.46 11.91 17.11
CA THR A 123 -1.38 11.96 18.27
C THR A 123 -2.85 11.87 17.85
N GLN A 124 -3.18 12.43 16.68
CA GLN A 124 -4.49 12.32 16.04
C GLN A 124 -4.33 11.73 14.65
N CYS A 125 -5.12 10.73 14.33
CA CYS A 125 -5.03 9.97 13.08
C CYS A 125 -6.42 9.82 12.45
N HIS A 126 -6.55 10.11 11.16
CA HIS A 126 -7.81 9.95 10.45
C HIS A 126 -8.23 8.45 10.44
N PRO A 127 -9.51 8.11 10.68
CA PRO A 127 -9.99 6.72 10.72
C PRO A 127 -9.64 5.86 9.51
N PHE A 128 -9.45 6.49 8.34
CA PHE A 128 -8.98 5.86 7.10
C PHE A 128 -7.62 5.13 7.26
N PHE A 129 -6.70 5.68 8.06
CA PHE A 129 -5.39 5.07 8.31
C PHE A 129 -5.38 4.13 9.52
N SER A 130 -6.13 4.49 10.56
CA SER A 130 -6.11 3.80 11.85
C SER A 130 -7.08 2.62 11.95
N HIS A 131 -7.94 2.41 10.94
CA HIS A 131 -8.98 1.37 10.94
C HIS A 131 -9.93 1.45 12.15
N GLN A 132 -10.21 2.67 12.62
CA GLN A 132 -11.15 2.91 13.72
C GLN A 132 -12.61 2.98 13.23
N SER A 133 -12.90 2.41 12.05
CA SER A 133 -14.23 2.34 11.46
C SER A 133 -14.85 0.95 11.57
N SER A 134 -16.07 0.79 11.08
CA SER A 134 -16.60 -0.54 10.78
C SER A 134 -15.86 -1.17 9.59
N ILE A 135 -15.78 -2.50 9.58
CA ILE A 135 -15.12 -3.30 8.53
C ILE A 135 -15.64 -2.92 7.13
N LEU A 136 -16.95 -2.76 6.95
CA LEU A 136 -17.54 -2.42 5.66
C LEU A 136 -17.14 -1.01 5.19
N ARG A 137 -17.05 -0.05 6.12
CA ARG A 137 -16.62 1.31 5.79
C ARG A 137 -15.15 1.32 5.39
N ASP A 138 -14.30 0.64 6.14
CA ASP A 138 -12.87 0.54 5.81
C ASP A 138 -12.65 -0.22 4.50
N TRP A 139 -13.35 -1.33 4.27
CA TRP A 139 -13.29 -2.03 2.98
C TRP A 139 -13.66 -1.10 1.83
N TRP A 140 -14.79 -0.39 1.93
CA TRP A 140 -15.22 0.56 0.90
C TRP A 140 -14.18 1.65 0.68
N TRP A 141 -13.69 2.26 1.75
CA TRP A 141 -12.69 3.32 1.68
C TRP A 141 -11.38 2.86 1.04
N GLN A 142 -10.87 1.71 1.46
CA GLN A 142 -9.59 1.18 0.99
C GLN A 142 -9.65 0.73 -0.47
N ILE A 143 -10.78 0.17 -0.92
CA ILE A 143 -10.92 -0.37 -2.28
C ILE A 143 -11.41 0.70 -3.26
N HIS A 144 -12.37 1.54 -2.88
CA HIS A 144 -13.09 2.43 -3.79
C HIS A 144 -12.78 3.92 -3.63
N CYS A 145 -12.13 4.32 -2.54
CA CYS A 145 -11.89 5.73 -2.23
C CYS A 145 -10.41 6.07 -2.09
N LYS A 146 -10.15 7.38 -1.97
CA LYS A 146 -8.88 7.98 -1.56
C LYS A 146 -9.15 9.01 -0.49
N LEU A 147 -8.29 9.07 0.51
CA LEU A 147 -8.26 10.19 1.45
C LEU A 147 -7.51 11.36 0.81
N HIS A 148 -8.08 12.55 0.93
CA HIS A 148 -7.41 13.80 0.63
C HIS A 148 -7.26 14.55 1.95
N LEU A 149 -6.03 14.56 2.51
CA LEU A 149 -5.72 15.40 3.65
C LEU A 149 -5.74 16.87 3.22
N ASN A 150 -6.18 17.75 4.12
CA ASN A 150 -6.18 19.19 3.86
C ASN A 150 -4.73 19.71 3.80
N ASP A 151 -3.89 19.23 4.71
CA ASP A 151 -2.48 19.57 4.85
C ASP A 151 -1.64 18.28 4.86
N GLU A 152 -1.48 17.66 3.67
CA GLU A 152 -0.70 16.43 3.48
C GLU A 152 0.81 16.71 3.58
N PRO A 153 1.62 15.81 4.17
CA PRO A 153 3.08 15.96 4.13
C PRO A 153 3.61 15.92 2.69
N GLY A 154 4.75 16.57 2.47
CA GLY A 154 5.54 16.36 1.26
C GLY A 154 6.06 14.92 1.19
N PHE A 155 6.40 14.46 -0.01
CA PHE A 155 6.90 13.11 -0.22
C PHE A 155 8.07 13.09 -1.19
N GLU A 156 9.21 12.55 -0.77
CA GLU A 156 10.40 12.37 -1.60
C GLU A 156 10.71 10.90 -1.84
N PHE A 157 10.96 10.55 -3.10
CA PHE A 157 11.35 9.21 -3.49
C PHE A 157 12.87 9.13 -3.69
N PRO A 158 13.48 7.95 -3.43
CA PRO A 158 14.91 7.77 -3.67
C PRO A 158 15.26 7.98 -5.14
N ALA A 159 16.41 8.61 -5.40
CA ALA A 159 16.88 8.92 -6.76
C ALA A 159 17.15 7.68 -7.62
N LYS A 160 17.40 6.53 -7.00
CA LYS A 160 17.47 5.22 -7.66
C LYS A 160 16.53 4.26 -6.95
N MET A 161 15.66 3.62 -7.73
CA MET A 161 14.94 2.42 -7.30
C MET A 161 15.65 1.22 -7.91
N VAL A 162 16.43 0.51 -7.07
CA VAL A 162 17.07 -0.78 -7.39
C VAL A 162 18.15 -0.73 -8.49
#